data_AF-A0AAN3YWV8-F1
#
_entry.id   AF-A0AAN3YWV8-F1
#
_cell.length_a   1.000
_cell.length_b   1.000
_cell.length_c   1.000
_cell.angle_alpha   90.00
_cell.angle_beta   90.00
_cell.angle_gamma   90.00
#
_symmetry.space_group_name_H-M   'P 1'
#
loop_
_entity.id
_entity.type
_entity.pdbx_description
1 polymer ?
#
loop_
_entity_poly.entity_id
_entity_poly.type
_entity_poly.pdbx_seq_one_letter_code
_entity_poly.pdbx_strand_id
1 'polypeptide(L)'
;MNKLASILAALILTASVIGCSDEKAPDNSAVKADNSSNVAQNTDPKKEDESASSFKKNFISSCILGSGVTDDALIPQITEVCSCTYDNIIKDYGMTEFIRVDMEMRKDGSKSLPKEWNIDKIVEQCISTITK
;
A
#
# COMPACT_ATOMS: atom_id res chain seq x y z
N MET A 1 12.21 -23.00 -6.44
CA MET A 1 10.86 -23.51 -6.12
C MET A 1 10.28 -22.61 -5.04
N ASN A 2 9.43 -21.66 -5.46
CA ASN A 2 8.92 -20.58 -4.61
C ASN A 2 7.82 -21.10 -3.69
N LYS A 3 8.07 -21.10 -2.37
CA LYS A 3 7.11 -21.61 -1.36
C LYS A 3 5.92 -20.68 -1.11
N LEU A 4 5.98 -19.41 -1.53
CA LEU A 4 4.92 -18.43 -1.33
C LEU A 4 3.67 -18.70 -2.19
N ALA A 5 3.84 -19.30 -3.38
CA ALA A 5 2.71 -19.69 -4.23
C ALA A 5 1.91 -20.87 -3.67
N SER A 6 2.50 -21.67 -2.78
CA SER A 6 1.91 -22.94 -2.35
C SER A 6 0.93 -22.82 -1.17
N ILE A 7 0.95 -21.72 -0.44
CA ILE A 7 0.05 -21.49 0.71
C ILE A 7 -1.23 -20.77 0.24
N LEU A 8 -1.13 -19.84 -0.73
CA LEU A 8 -2.32 -19.22 -1.35
C LEU A 8 -3.06 -20.15 -2.33
N ALA A 9 -2.38 -21.13 -2.93
CA ALA A 9 -3.01 -22.06 -3.88
C ALA A 9 -3.98 -23.07 -3.22
N ALA A 10 -4.02 -23.17 -1.89
CA ALA A 10 -4.93 -24.09 -1.20
C ALA A 10 -6.39 -23.61 -1.14
N LEU A 11 -6.69 -22.34 -1.48
CA LEU A 11 -8.05 -21.78 -1.39
C LEU A 11 -8.80 -21.67 -2.73
N ILE A 12 -8.17 -22.00 -3.86
CA ILE A 12 -8.77 -21.79 -5.19
C ILE A 12 -9.07 -23.13 -5.85
N LEU A 13 -10.09 -23.81 -5.33
CA LEU A 13 -10.82 -24.83 -6.08
C LEU A 13 -12.31 -24.54 -5.93
N THR A 14 -12.85 -23.74 -6.84
CA THR A 14 -14.06 -24.03 -7.66
C THR A 14 -14.71 -22.74 -8.21
N ALA A 15 -15.33 -22.89 -9.40
CA ALA A 15 -16.25 -21.98 -10.08
C ALA A 15 -15.68 -20.90 -11.05
N SER A 16 -15.21 -21.39 -12.20
CA SER A 16 -15.67 -21.04 -13.56
C SER A 16 -16.42 -19.72 -13.87
N VAL A 17 -15.82 -18.97 -14.82
CA VAL A 17 -16.34 -18.29 -16.05
C VAL A 17 -17.38 -17.14 -15.97
N ILE A 18 -17.26 -16.27 -17.01
CA ILE A 18 -18.07 -15.11 -17.43
C ILE A 18 -17.47 -13.77 -16.92
N GLY A 19 -17.03 -12.80 -17.71
CA GLY A 19 -17.03 -12.58 -19.16
C GLY A 19 -16.58 -11.13 -19.39
N CYS A 20 -15.73 -10.90 -20.39
CA CYS A 20 -15.30 -9.59 -20.86
C CYS A 20 -16.43 -8.82 -21.55
N SER A 21 -16.43 -7.47 -21.44
CA SER A 21 -16.96 -6.43 -22.36
C SER A 21 -17.43 -5.21 -21.56
N ASP A 22 -17.34 -3.94 -21.97
CA ASP A 22 -16.78 -3.25 -23.14
C ASP A 22 -16.84 -1.72 -22.82
N GLU A 23 -15.85 -0.98 -23.32
CA GLU A 23 -15.87 0.39 -23.85
C GLU A 23 -16.98 1.42 -23.49
N LYS A 24 -16.57 2.61 -22.97
CA LYS A 24 -16.89 3.94 -23.56
C LYS A 24 -16.25 5.14 -22.82
N ALA A 25 -15.43 5.91 -23.55
CA ALA A 25 -15.27 7.38 -23.40
C ALA A 25 -16.35 8.08 -24.29
N PRO A 26 -16.58 9.42 -24.30
CA PRO A 26 -15.55 10.49 -24.28
C PRO A 26 -15.95 11.89 -23.72
N ASP A 27 -14.97 12.83 -23.81
CA ASP A 27 -15.06 14.29 -24.07
C ASP A 27 -15.69 15.25 -23.02
N ASN A 28 -15.27 16.50 -22.77
CA ASN A 28 -14.19 17.38 -23.26
C ASN A 28 -14.17 18.70 -22.43
N SER A 29 -13.10 19.51 -22.61
CA SER A 29 -13.02 20.99 -22.46
C SER A 29 -13.05 21.62 -21.04
N ALA A 30 -12.38 22.71 -20.66
CA ALA A 30 -11.29 23.61 -21.11
C ALA A 30 -11.25 24.75 -20.03
N VAL A 31 -10.15 25.15 -19.36
CA VAL A 31 -9.28 26.32 -19.64
C VAL A 31 -8.91 27.10 -18.35
N LYS A 32 -7.60 27.45 -18.23
CA LYS A 32 -6.87 28.55 -17.51
C LYS A 32 -7.11 28.84 -16.01
N ALA A 33 -6.10 28.79 -15.13
CA ALA A 33 -4.90 29.65 -14.93
C ALA A 33 -5.16 30.84 -13.97
N ASP A 34 -4.50 30.89 -12.82
CA ASP A 34 -3.42 31.86 -12.51
C ASP A 34 -2.92 31.79 -11.04
N ASN A 35 -1.61 31.57 -10.94
CA ASN A 35 -0.58 32.17 -10.10
C ASN A 35 -0.83 32.68 -8.65
N SER A 36 0.10 32.25 -7.79
CA SER A 36 0.93 33.09 -6.90
C SER A 36 0.65 33.10 -5.38
N SER A 37 1.69 32.61 -4.69
CA SER A 37 2.34 33.16 -3.48
C SER A 37 1.80 32.83 -2.08
N ASN A 38 2.63 32.00 -1.42
CA ASN A 38 3.19 32.22 -0.09
C ASN A 38 2.25 32.05 1.12
N VAL A 39 2.34 30.89 1.76
CA VAL A 39 2.00 30.75 3.19
C VAL A 39 3.13 30.02 3.89
N ALA A 40 3.88 30.83 4.64
CA ALA A 40 4.69 30.54 5.81
C ALA A 40 4.60 29.09 6.34
N GLN A 41 5.73 28.38 6.29
CA GLN A 41 5.98 27.20 7.10
C GLN A 41 6.15 27.63 8.57
N ASN A 42 5.02 27.74 9.27
CA ASN A 42 5.02 27.68 10.72
C ASN A 42 5.00 26.20 11.12
N THR A 43 6.14 25.71 11.59
CA THR A 43 6.34 24.38 12.14
C THR A 43 5.55 24.27 13.45
N ASP A 44 4.32 23.79 13.35
CA ASP A 44 3.48 23.43 14.48
C ASP A 44 3.76 21.95 14.82
N PRO A 45 4.21 21.61 16.06
CA PRO A 45 4.55 20.24 16.45
C PRO A 45 3.36 19.26 16.39
N LYS A 46 2.15 19.73 16.10
CA LYS A 46 0.92 18.94 16.09
C LYS A 46 0.59 18.28 14.74
N LYS A 47 1.28 18.66 13.64
CA LYS A 47 0.99 18.15 12.28
C LYS A 47 1.74 16.87 11.88
N GLU A 48 2.80 16.50 12.59
CA GLU A 48 3.57 15.29 12.25
C GLU A 48 2.79 14.01 12.57
N ASP A 49 1.93 14.03 13.60
CA ASP A 49 1.20 12.84 14.04
C ASP A 49 0.00 12.48 13.12
N GLU A 50 -0.73 13.49 12.63
CA GLU A 50 -1.85 13.27 11.70
C GLU A 50 -1.37 12.80 10.33
N SER A 51 -0.25 13.34 9.86
CA SER A 51 0.33 12.96 8.57
C SER A 51 0.86 11.52 8.62
N ALA A 52 1.58 11.13 9.68
CA ALA A 52 2.00 9.74 9.89
C ALA A 52 0.82 8.76 9.95
N SER A 53 -0.28 9.15 10.60
CA SER A 53 -1.53 8.36 10.65
C SER A 53 -2.17 8.20 9.27
N SER A 54 -2.15 9.25 8.43
CA SER A 54 -2.71 9.20 7.08
C SER A 54 -1.91 8.28 6.14
N PHE A 55 -0.58 8.30 6.22
CA PHE A 55 0.29 7.39 5.46
C PHE A 55 0.05 5.94 5.84
N LYS A 56 -0.05 5.66 7.15
CA LYS A 56 -0.35 4.31 7.65
C LYS A 56 -1.69 3.79 7.11
N LYS A 57 -2.75 4.60 7.17
CA LYS A 57 -4.08 4.21 6.67
C LYS A 57 -4.06 3.94 5.16
N ASN A 58 -3.40 4.80 4.38
CA ASN A 58 -3.29 4.63 2.93
C ASN A 58 -2.49 3.38 2.57
N PHE A 59 -1.39 3.13 3.30
CA PHE A 59 -0.60 1.92 3.14
C PHE A 59 -1.43 0.67 3.45
N ILE A 60 -2.10 0.63 4.60
CA ILE A 60 -2.93 -0.50 5.01
C ILE A 60 -4.02 -0.78 3.97
N SER A 61 -4.72 0.26 3.51
CA SER A 61 -5.75 0.13 2.47
C SER A 61 -5.19 -0.46 1.18
N SER A 62 -4.06 0.08 0.70
CA SER A 62 -3.40 -0.40 -0.52
C SER A 62 -2.85 -1.82 -0.36
N CYS A 63 -2.36 -2.17 0.82
CA CYS A 63 -1.86 -3.50 1.16
C CYS A 63 -2.98 -4.55 1.17
N ILE A 64 -4.14 -4.23 1.76
CA ILE A 64 -5.32 -5.12 1.73
C ILE A 64 -5.78 -5.32 0.28
N LEU A 65 -5.92 -4.24 -0.50
CA LEU A 65 -6.30 -4.33 -1.91
C LEU A 65 -5.29 -5.14 -2.74
N GLY A 66 -3.99 -4.91 -2.52
CA GLY A 66 -2.90 -5.61 -3.20
C GLY A 66 -2.78 -7.09 -2.83
N SER A 67 -3.30 -7.50 -1.67
CA SER A 67 -3.35 -8.91 -1.25
C SER A 67 -4.31 -9.75 -2.11
N GLY A 68 -5.28 -9.11 -2.75
CA GLY A 68 -6.33 -9.78 -3.52
C GLY A 68 -7.36 -10.54 -2.68
N VAL A 69 -7.33 -10.39 -1.34
CA VAL A 69 -8.27 -11.07 -0.45
C VAL A 69 -9.58 -10.29 -0.38
N THR A 70 -10.68 -11.00 -0.67
CA THR A 70 -12.04 -10.47 -0.64
C THR A 70 -12.91 -11.14 0.44
N ASP A 71 -12.36 -12.10 1.18
CA ASP A 71 -13.05 -12.75 2.29
C ASP A 71 -13.02 -11.83 3.52
N ASP A 72 -14.19 -11.31 3.90
CA ASP A 72 -14.36 -10.42 5.05
C ASP A 72 -13.84 -11.03 6.36
N ALA A 73 -13.83 -12.36 6.50
CA ALA A 73 -13.28 -13.03 7.68
C ALA A 73 -11.74 -12.92 7.77
N LEU A 74 -11.07 -12.76 6.62
CA LEU A 74 -9.61 -12.65 6.53
C LEU A 74 -9.13 -11.21 6.54
N ILE A 75 -9.99 -10.23 6.23
CA ILE A 75 -9.65 -8.80 6.23
C ILE A 75 -9.02 -8.34 7.56
N PRO A 76 -9.54 -8.70 8.75
CA PRO A 76 -8.92 -8.28 10.02
C PRO A 76 -7.49 -8.78 10.18
N GLN A 77 -7.22 -10.05 9.85
CA GLN A 77 -5.88 -10.64 9.94
C GLN A 77 -4.92 -9.96 8.96
N ILE A 78 -5.36 -9.68 7.74
CA ILE A 78 -4.55 -8.98 6.74
C ILE A 78 -4.29 -7.53 7.16
N THR A 79 -5.29 -6.88 7.75
CA THR A 79 -5.14 -5.53 8.31
C THR A 79 -4.02 -5.49 9.37
N GLU A 80 -3.97 -6.50 10.25
CA GLU A 80 -2.90 -6.62 11.24
C GLU A 80 -1.52 -6.85 10.59
N VAL A 81 -1.42 -7.73 9.60
CA VAL A 81 -0.17 -7.97 8.86
C VAL A 81 0.31 -6.69 8.17
N CYS A 82 -0.59 -5.98 7.48
CA CYS A 82 -0.29 -4.71 6.81
C CYS A 82 0.14 -3.63 7.80
N SER A 83 -0.54 -3.52 8.95
CA SER A 83 -0.16 -2.57 10.01
C SER A 83 1.22 -2.89 10.56
N CYS A 84 1.48 -4.16 10.91
CA CYS A 84 2.79 -4.59 11.40
C CYS A 84 3.90 -4.34 10.38
N THR A 85 3.63 -4.59 9.10
CA THR A 85 4.60 -4.37 8.01
C THR A 85 4.96 -2.90 7.92
N TYR A 86 3.96 -2.01 7.92
CA TYR A 86 4.19 -0.57 7.95
C TYR A 86 5.06 -0.16 9.15
N ASP A 87 4.70 -0.61 10.35
CA ASP A 87 5.42 -0.22 11.57
C ASP A 87 6.89 -0.66 11.52
N ASN A 88 7.20 -1.84 10.96
CA ASN A 88 8.57 -2.30 10.79
C ASN A 88 9.31 -1.56 9.66
N ILE A 89 8.65 -1.21 8.56
CA ILE A 89 9.26 -0.37 7.51
C ILE A 89 9.67 0.99 8.10
N ILE A 90 8.78 1.64 8.86
CA ILE A 90 9.07 2.93 9.48
C ILE A 90 10.17 2.80 10.54
N LYS A 91 10.19 1.70 11.29
CA LYS A 91 11.24 1.41 12.27
C LYS A 91 12.62 1.21 11.63
N ASP A 92 12.69 0.47 10.53
CA ASP A 92 13.97 0.08 9.91
C ASP A 92 14.50 1.14 8.93
N TYR A 93 13.62 1.85 8.23
CA TYR A 93 14.00 2.79 7.16
C TYR A 93 13.62 4.25 7.45
N GLY A 94 12.68 4.49 8.37
CA GLY A 94 12.22 5.83 8.71
C GLY A 94 11.14 6.39 7.80
N MET A 95 10.34 7.31 8.34
CA MET A 95 9.21 7.94 7.64
C MET A 95 9.62 8.70 6.38
N THR A 96 10.73 9.45 6.43
CA THR A 96 11.19 10.25 5.29
C THR A 96 11.52 9.37 4.08
N GLU A 97 12.21 8.25 4.31
CA GLU A 97 12.59 7.32 3.25
C GLU A 97 11.38 6.54 2.74
N PHE A 98 10.44 6.20 3.64
CA PHE A 98 9.14 5.67 3.26
C PHE A 98 8.40 6.57 2.25
N ILE A 99 8.24 7.86 2.60
CA ILE A 99 7.54 8.84 1.75
C ILE A 99 8.26 9.01 0.41
N ARG A 100 9.60 9.07 0.41
CA ARG A 100 10.40 9.21 -0.82
C ARG A 100 10.12 8.07 -1.79
N VAL A 101 10.20 6.83 -1.32
CA VAL A 101 9.98 5.62 -2.14
C VAL A 101 8.53 5.51 -2.59
N ASP A 102 7.57 5.74 -1.69
CA ASP A 102 6.14 5.69 -2.02
C ASP A 102 5.79 6.73 -3.10
N MET A 103 6.34 7.94 -3.02
CA MET A 103 6.20 8.94 -4.08
C MET A 103 6.87 8.54 -5.40
N GLU A 104 8.02 7.88 -5.36
CA GLU A 104 8.72 7.40 -6.56
C GLU A 104 7.90 6.32 -7.28
N MET A 105 7.38 5.34 -6.54
CA MET A 105 6.52 4.28 -7.08
C MET A 105 5.19 4.82 -7.62
N ARG A 106 4.60 5.84 -6.96
CA ARG A 106 3.36 6.47 -7.45
C ARG A 106 3.56 7.28 -8.74
N LYS A 107 4.77 7.80 -8.98
CA LYS A 107 5.11 8.51 -10.22
C LYS A 107 5.42 7.56 -11.37
N ASP A 108 6.06 6.44 -11.06
CA ASP A 108 6.46 5.44 -12.04
C ASP A 108 6.08 4.05 -11.52
N GLY A 109 4.94 3.55 -11.97
CA GLY A 109 4.42 2.24 -11.57
C GLY A 109 5.30 1.05 -12.00
N SER A 110 6.35 1.27 -12.80
CA SER A 110 7.36 0.26 -13.10
C SER A 110 8.47 0.17 -12.05
N LYS A 111 8.55 1.15 -11.14
CA LYS A 111 9.49 1.13 -10.02
C LYS A 111 9.04 0.12 -8.99
N SER A 112 10.00 -0.69 -8.56
CA SER A 112 9.84 -1.60 -7.44
C SER A 112 10.39 -0.97 -6.17
N LEU A 113 10.01 -1.55 -5.04
CA LEU A 113 10.59 -1.22 -3.74
C LEU A 113 12.12 -1.42 -3.78
N PRO A 114 12.90 -0.62 -3.02
CA PRO A 114 14.34 -0.81 -2.92
C PRO A 114 14.67 -2.24 -2.49
N LYS A 115 15.67 -2.85 -3.13
CA LYS A 115 16.04 -4.25 -2.83
C LYS A 115 16.54 -4.42 -1.39
N GLU A 116 17.04 -3.34 -0.81
CA GLU A 116 17.53 -3.24 0.56
C GLU A 116 16.38 -3.31 1.59
N TRP A 117 15.14 -3.06 1.16
CA TRP A 117 13.98 -3.01 2.07
C TRP A 117 13.49 -4.38 2.56
N ASN A 118 14.04 -5.47 2.02
CA ASN A 118 13.80 -6.86 2.42
C ASN A 118 12.37 -7.15 2.92
N ILE A 119 11.39 -6.70 2.14
CA ILE A 119 9.98 -6.62 2.55
C ILE A 119 9.40 -8.00 2.84
N ASP A 120 9.80 -9.01 2.07
CA ASP A 120 9.40 -10.39 2.28
C ASP A 120 9.72 -10.85 3.71
N LYS A 121 10.92 -10.54 4.21
CA LYS A 121 11.33 -10.88 5.58
C LYS A 121 10.49 -10.15 6.63
N ILE A 122 10.17 -8.87 6.39
CA ILE A 122 9.33 -8.09 7.31
C ILE A 122 7.92 -8.70 7.37
N VAL A 123 7.34 -9.04 6.22
CA VAL A 123 6.03 -9.68 6.14
C VAL A 123 6.03 -11.06 6.82
N GLU A 124 7.06 -11.89 6.59
CA GLU A 124 7.22 -13.19 7.26
C GLU A 124 7.26 -13.06 8.79
N GLN A 125 7.96 -12.04 9.31
CA GLN A 125 8.00 -11.75 10.75
C GLN A 125 6.63 -11.33 11.29
N CYS A 126 5.90 -10.50 10.54
CA CYS A 126 4.56 -10.05 10.93
C CYS A 126 3.56 -11.19 10.96
N ILE A 127 3.52 -12.04 9.93
CA ILE A 127 2.66 -13.23 9.89
C ILE A 127 2.98 -14.13 11.09
N SER A 128 4.27 -14.43 11.32
CA SER A 128 4.70 -15.31 12.42
C SER A 128 4.37 -14.77 13.81
N THR A 129 4.15 -13.46 13.95
CA THR A 129 3.76 -12.83 15.22
C THR A 129 2.26 -12.91 15.45
N ILE A 130 1.46 -12.81 14.38
CA ILE A 130 -0.01 -12.81 14.44
C ILE A 130 -0.57 -14.23 14.53
N THR A 131 0.10 -15.22 13.92
CA THR A 131 -0.37 -16.62 13.92
C THR A 131 0.12 -17.45 15.13
N LYS A 132 0.76 -16.83 16.11
CA LYS A 132 1.20 -17.48 17.35
C LYS A 132 0.11 -17.47 18.41
#